data_AF-A0A9E2N803-F1
#
_entry.id   AF-A0A9E2N803-F1
#
_cell.length_a   1.000
_cell.length_b   1.000
_cell.length_c   1.000
_cell.angle_alpha   90.00
_cell.angle_beta   90.00
_cell.angle_gamma   90.00
#
_symmetry.space_group_name_H-M   'P 1'
#
loop_
_entity.id
_entity.type
_entity.pdbx_description
1 polymer ?
#
loop_
_entity_poly.entity_id
_entity_poly.type
_entity_poly.pdbx_seq_one_letter_code
_entity_poly.pdbx_strand_id
1 'polypeptide(L)'
;MSLFLFIPLFILVVFFAFYVPGRVILAEQKRLSKLGLFVVSIILGVVLWGWQGYLFGFLNLRWLSYIYLLIFLSIFIRRNYFSFKIPKVKFKNLDLLTILIIVVGVFGQIIPFLRNGQMTNEGLFISSNNNVDQIWHLTLVEELVRRFPPNIPSVHGIPLLNYHFWFNLVTAEIVRVFHLLFFKHSLMVCI
;
A
#
# COMPACT_ATOMS: atom_id res chain seq x y z
N MET A 1 -18.23 8.85 -2.08
CA MET A 1 -18.21 7.37 -1.94
C MET A 1 -18.05 7.06 -0.45
N SER A 2 -18.91 6.22 0.13
CA SER A 2 -18.90 5.99 1.60
C SER A 2 -17.65 5.21 2.01
N LEU A 3 -17.12 5.50 3.22
CA LEU A 3 -15.96 4.83 3.83
C LEU A 3 -16.08 3.29 3.79
N PHE A 4 -17.30 2.78 3.87
CA PHE A 4 -17.64 1.35 3.84
C PHE A 4 -17.31 0.66 2.51
N LEU A 5 -17.23 1.38 1.39
CA LEU A 5 -16.82 0.83 0.09
C LEU A 5 -15.29 0.77 -0.06
N PHE A 6 -14.56 1.67 0.61
CA PHE A 6 -13.09 1.72 0.52
C PHE A 6 -12.41 0.57 1.27
N ILE A 7 -12.94 0.17 2.42
CA ILE A 7 -12.32 -0.88 3.25
C ILE A 7 -12.24 -2.23 2.51
N PRO A 8 -13.34 -2.76 1.92
CA PRO A 8 -13.27 -4.01 1.17
C PRO A 8 -12.33 -3.92 -0.04
N LEU A 9 -12.34 -2.80 -0.76
CA LEU A 9 -11.45 -2.58 -1.90
C LEU A 9 -9.98 -2.58 -1.44
N PHE A 10 -9.66 -1.88 -0.37
CA PHE A 10 -8.31 -1.87 0.20
C PHE A 10 -7.86 -3.26 0.62
N ILE A 11 -8.72 -4.06 1.26
CA ILE A 11 -8.42 -5.45 1.63
C ILE A 11 -8.12 -6.29 0.37
N LEU A 12 -8.89 -6.13 -0.70
CA LEU A 12 -8.63 -6.81 -1.97
C LEU A 12 -7.29 -6.39 -2.57
N VAL A 13 -6.97 -5.10 -2.58
CA VAL A 13 -5.67 -4.59 -3.04
C VAL A 13 -4.53 -5.20 -2.24
N VAL A 14 -4.59 -5.15 -0.90
CA VAL A 14 -3.59 -5.74 -0.02
C VAL A 14 -3.44 -7.24 -0.28
N PHE A 15 -4.55 -7.94 -0.50
CA PHE A 15 -4.54 -9.35 -0.81
C PHE A 15 -3.80 -9.65 -2.12
N PHE A 16 -4.19 -9.00 -3.22
CA PHE A 16 -3.62 -9.28 -4.54
C PHE A 16 -2.21 -8.71 -4.73
N ALA A 17 -1.95 -7.48 -4.30
CA ALA A 17 -0.67 -6.81 -4.50
C ALA A 17 0.41 -7.32 -3.54
N PHE A 18 0.04 -7.63 -2.29
CA PHE A 18 1.01 -7.96 -1.24
C PHE A 18 0.95 -9.42 -0.84
N TYR A 19 -0.19 -9.89 -0.31
CA TYR A 19 -0.24 -11.23 0.25
C TYR A 19 0.02 -12.32 -0.79
N VAL A 20 -0.60 -12.25 -1.97
CA VAL A 20 -0.47 -13.29 -3.01
C VAL A 20 0.99 -13.46 -3.45
N PRO A 21 1.74 -12.43 -3.90
CA PRO A 21 3.13 -12.59 -4.29
C PRO A 21 4.03 -13.09 -3.15
N GLY A 22 3.90 -12.52 -1.95
CA GLY A 22 4.71 -12.96 -0.82
C GLY A 22 4.41 -14.39 -0.40
N ARG A 23 3.14 -14.82 -0.46
CA ARG A 23 2.73 -16.20 -0.13
C ARG A 23 3.28 -17.20 -1.13
N VAL A 24 3.31 -16.84 -2.42
CA VAL A 24 3.91 -17.68 -3.48
C VAL A 24 5.39 -17.89 -3.23
N ILE A 25 6.14 -16.83 -2.91
CA ILE A 25 7.59 -16.94 -2.64
C ILE A 25 7.88 -17.72 -1.35
N LEU A 26 7.08 -17.51 -0.30
CA LEU A 26 7.29 -18.16 1.00
C LEU A 26 6.54 -19.49 1.13
N ALA A 27 5.99 -20.03 0.04
CA ALA A 27 5.04 -21.14 0.10
C ALA A 27 5.54 -22.35 0.91
N GLU A 28 6.82 -22.67 0.76
CA GLU A 28 7.48 -23.86 1.31
C GLU A 28 8.22 -23.61 2.63
N GLN A 29 8.11 -22.42 3.21
CA GLN A 29 8.81 -22.08 4.45
C GLN A 29 8.19 -22.79 5.66
N LYS A 30 8.91 -23.79 6.19
CA LYS A 30 8.47 -24.61 7.34
C LYS A 30 8.83 -24.01 8.70
N ARG A 31 9.76 -23.05 8.75
CA ARG A 31 10.24 -22.43 10.00
C ARG A 31 9.24 -21.48 10.64
N LEU A 32 8.31 -20.95 9.84
CA LEU A 32 7.35 -19.96 10.29
C LEU A 32 6.07 -20.65 10.76
N SER A 33 5.51 -20.16 11.86
CA SER A 33 4.14 -20.50 12.25
C SER A 33 3.17 -20.03 11.16
N LYS A 34 1.94 -20.57 11.12
CA LYS A 34 0.93 -20.14 10.14
C LYS A 34 0.70 -18.62 10.18
N LEU A 35 0.63 -18.03 11.39
CA LEU A 35 0.46 -16.58 11.54
C LEU A 35 1.70 -15.82 11.08
N GLY A 36 2.90 -16.29 11.45
CA GLY A 36 4.15 -15.69 11.00
C GLY A 36 4.28 -15.73 9.48
N LEU A 37 3.90 -16.84 8.86
CA LEU A 37 3.89 -17.00 7.41
C LEU A 37 2.92 -16.02 6.75
N PHE A 38 1.73 -15.82 7.31
CA PHE A 38 0.76 -14.84 6.81
C PHE A 38 1.31 -13.41 6.88
N VAL A 39 1.84 -12.99 8.04
CA VAL A 39 2.38 -11.64 8.25
C VAL A 39 3.60 -11.38 7.36
N VAL A 40 4.57 -12.31 7.35
CA VAL A 40 5.79 -12.16 6.55
C VAL A 40 5.48 -12.22 5.04
N SER A 41 4.43 -12.93 4.61
CA SER A 41 3.96 -12.88 3.22
C SER A 41 3.50 -11.47 2.84
N ILE A 42 2.76 -10.77 3.71
CA ILE A 42 2.36 -9.38 3.44
C ILE A 42 3.60 -8.47 3.35
N ILE A 43 4.51 -8.56 4.32
CA ILE A 43 5.73 -7.73 4.36
C ILE A 43 6.58 -7.95 3.10
N LEU A 44 6.86 -9.20 2.75
CA LEU A 44 7.61 -9.53 1.54
C LEU A 44 6.88 -9.05 0.29
N GLY A 45 5.55 -9.20 0.26
CA GLY A 45 4.69 -8.67 -0.80
C GLY A 45 4.86 -7.18 -1.05
N VAL A 46 4.88 -6.37 0.02
CA VAL A 46 5.13 -4.92 -0.07
C VAL A 46 6.51 -4.63 -0.67
N VAL A 47 7.54 -5.39 -0.27
CA VAL A 47 8.90 -5.25 -0.80
C VAL A 47 8.92 -5.61 -2.30
N LEU A 48 8.32 -6.73 -2.69
CA LEU A 48 8.23 -7.16 -4.10
C LEU A 48 7.44 -6.15 -4.94
N TRP A 49 6.37 -5.58 -4.38
CA TRP A 49 5.56 -4.56 -5.03
C TRP A 49 6.33 -3.25 -5.27
N GLY A 50 7.16 -2.84 -4.31
CA GLY A 50 8.06 -1.70 -4.48
C GLY A 50 9.13 -1.97 -5.55
N TRP A 51 9.76 -3.15 -5.52
CA TRP A 51 10.78 -3.53 -6.49
C TRP A 51 10.26 -3.63 -7.92
N GLN A 52 9.10 -4.26 -8.13
CA GLN A 52 8.51 -4.31 -9.48
C GLN A 52 8.18 -2.90 -9.98
N GLY A 53 7.67 -2.02 -9.11
CA GLY A 53 7.37 -0.64 -9.45
C GLY A 53 8.61 0.14 -9.86
N TYR A 54 9.70 -0.07 -9.13
CA TYR A 54 10.99 0.55 -9.43
C TYR A 54 11.56 0.05 -10.76
N LEU A 55 11.65 -1.27 -10.95
CA LEU A 55 12.24 -1.87 -12.15
C LEU A 55 11.43 -1.55 -13.41
N PHE A 56 10.12 -1.75 -13.36
CA PHE A 56 9.24 -1.49 -14.51
C PHE A 56 9.09 0.01 -14.76
N GLY A 57 9.12 0.83 -13.71
CA GLY A 57 9.17 2.30 -13.83
C GLY A 57 10.43 2.76 -14.55
N PHE A 58 11.59 2.30 -14.10
CA PHE A 58 12.89 2.68 -14.67
C PHE A 58 13.04 2.26 -16.13
N LEU A 59 12.52 1.09 -16.50
CA LEU A 59 12.55 0.57 -17.88
C LEU A 59 11.44 1.16 -18.77
N ASN A 60 10.56 2.02 -18.22
CA ASN A 60 9.38 2.54 -18.90
C ASN A 60 8.42 1.44 -19.38
N LEU A 61 8.32 0.33 -18.64
CA LEU A 61 7.51 -0.85 -18.92
C LEU A 61 6.47 -1.10 -17.81
N ARG A 62 5.88 -0.04 -17.23
CA ARG A 62 4.96 -0.13 -16.07
C ARG A 62 3.70 -0.96 -16.30
N TRP A 63 3.35 -1.26 -17.54
CA TRP A 63 2.28 -2.21 -17.87
C TRP A 63 2.63 -3.65 -17.47
N LEU A 64 3.91 -3.99 -17.29
CA LEU A 64 4.35 -5.31 -16.79
C LEU A 64 3.86 -5.60 -15.36
N SER A 65 3.44 -4.60 -14.58
CA SER A 65 2.80 -4.82 -13.27
C SER A 65 1.52 -5.65 -13.37
N TYR A 66 0.77 -5.55 -14.47
CA TYR A 66 -0.41 -6.38 -14.70
C TYR A 66 -0.02 -7.83 -14.99
N ILE A 67 1.05 -8.05 -15.76
CA ILE A 67 1.62 -9.38 -15.99
C ILE A 67 2.15 -9.98 -14.68
N TYR A 68 2.84 -9.19 -13.87
CA TYR A 68 3.32 -9.59 -12.54
C TYR A 68 2.16 -10.13 -11.69
N LEU A 69 1.05 -9.38 -11.60
CA LEU A 69 -0.13 -9.81 -10.85
C LEU A 69 -0.71 -11.12 -11.42
N LEU A 70 -0.84 -11.22 -12.75
CA LEU A 70 -1.37 -12.43 -13.40
C LEU A 70 -0.49 -13.66 -13.15
N ILE A 71 0.83 -13.53 -13.22
CA ILE A 71 1.77 -14.63 -12.98
C ILE A 71 1.63 -15.13 -11.53
N PHE A 72 1.72 -14.22 -10.56
CA PHE A 72 1.64 -14.60 -9.15
C PHE A 72 0.26 -15.16 -8.78
N LEU A 73 -0.82 -14.59 -9.31
CA LEU A 73 -2.16 -15.12 -9.11
C LEU A 73 -2.34 -16.51 -9.73
N SER A 74 -1.81 -16.72 -10.94
CA SER A 74 -1.87 -18.02 -11.63
C SER A 74 -1.15 -19.11 -10.84
N ILE A 75 0.05 -18.82 -10.32
CA ILE A 75 0.81 -19.74 -9.47
C ILE A 75 0.05 -20.01 -8.17
N PHE A 76 -0.50 -18.97 -7.54
CA PHE A 76 -1.25 -19.07 -6.29
C PHE A 76 -2.47 -19.98 -6.41
N ILE A 77 -3.24 -19.84 -7.50
CA ILE A 77 -4.40 -20.69 -7.80
C ILE A 77 -3.95 -22.12 -8.12
N ARG A 78 -2.98 -22.29 -9.04
CA ARG A 78 -2.51 -23.62 -9.46
C ARG A 78 -1.96 -24.45 -8.30
N ARG A 79 -1.35 -23.80 -7.31
CA ARG A 79 -0.80 -24.44 -6.12
C ARG A 79 -1.78 -24.52 -4.95
N ASN A 80 -3.04 -24.10 -5.14
CA ASN A 80 -4.10 -24.09 -4.13
C ASN A 80 -3.73 -23.38 -2.83
N TYR A 81 -2.94 -22.30 -2.89
CA TYR A 81 -2.52 -21.56 -1.69
C TYR A 81 -3.65 -20.77 -1.02
N PHE A 82 -4.82 -20.68 -1.67
CA PHE A 82 -6.05 -20.13 -1.08
C PHE A 82 -6.64 -21.01 0.03
N SER A 83 -6.26 -22.29 0.14
CA SER A 83 -6.76 -23.19 1.20
C SER A 83 -6.21 -22.86 2.60
N PHE A 84 -5.49 -21.75 2.74
CA PHE A 84 -4.94 -21.30 4.00
C PHE A 84 -6.05 -20.92 4.99
N LYS A 85 -6.19 -21.73 6.04
CA LYS A 85 -7.08 -21.41 7.17
C LYS A 85 -6.42 -20.35 8.04
N ILE A 86 -7.14 -19.26 8.31
CA ILE A 86 -6.73 -18.24 9.27
C ILE A 86 -6.40 -18.95 10.60
N PRO A 87 -5.17 -18.82 11.11
CA PRO A 87 -4.78 -19.48 12.34
C PRO A 87 -5.62 -18.95 13.50
N LYS A 88 -6.25 -19.87 14.25
CA LYS A 88 -6.94 -19.51 15.50
C LYS A 88 -5.89 -19.07 16.52
N VAL A 89 -5.91 -17.80 16.90
CA VAL A 89 -5.06 -17.27 17.97
C VAL A 89 -5.56 -17.85 19.30
N LYS A 90 -4.67 -18.52 20.04
CA LYS A 90 -4.96 -18.98 21.40
C LYS A 90 -4.59 -17.85 22.36
N PHE A 91 -5.59 -17.17 22.91
CA PHE A 91 -5.40 -16.03 23.83
C PHE A 91 -4.91 -16.43 25.23
N LYS A 92 -4.74 -17.73 25.51
CA LYS A 92 -4.53 -18.27 26.86
C LYS A 92 -3.22 -17.81 27.55
N ASN A 93 -2.24 -17.35 26.77
CA ASN A 93 -0.91 -16.94 27.28
C ASN A 93 -0.55 -15.50 26.90
N LEU A 94 -1.53 -14.68 26.51
CA LEU A 94 -1.23 -13.30 26.13
C LEU A 94 -1.21 -12.43 27.39
N ASP A 95 -0.10 -11.74 27.61
CA ASP A 95 0.02 -10.73 28.64
C ASP A 95 -0.93 -9.56 28.33
N LEU A 96 -1.89 -9.32 29.22
CA LEU A 96 -2.93 -8.30 29.05
C LEU A 96 -2.32 -6.90 28.91
N LEU A 97 -1.23 -6.62 29.63
CA LEU A 97 -0.52 -5.35 29.54
C LEU A 97 0.08 -5.17 28.14
N THR A 98 0.75 -6.19 27.62
CA THR A 98 1.28 -6.19 26.24
C THR A 98 0.17 -5.96 25.20
N ILE A 99 -0.97 -6.65 25.33
CA ILE A 99 -2.12 -6.42 24.43
C ILE A 99 -2.58 -4.97 24.50
N LEU A 100 -2.75 -4.44 25.72
CA LEU A 100 -3.22 -3.07 25.92
C LEU A 100 -2.26 -2.06 25.29
N ILE A 101 -0.95 -2.23 25.47
CA ILE A 101 0.08 -1.37 24.85
C ILE A 101 -0.03 -1.41 23.33
N ILE A 102 -0.18 -2.60 22.72
CA ILE A 102 -0.32 -2.74 21.27
C ILE A 102 -1.60 -2.06 20.78
N VAL A 103 -2.73 -2.29 21.45
CA VAL A 103 -4.03 -1.72 21.07
C VAL A 103 -3.98 -0.20 21.18
N VAL A 104 -3.55 0.35 22.32
CA VAL A 104 -3.45 1.80 22.54
C VAL A 104 -2.45 2.42 21.55
N GLY A 105 -1.31 1.78 21.30
CA GLY A 105 -0.33 2.25 20.32
C GLY A 105 -0.89 2.30 18.90
N VAL A 106 -1.54 1.23 18.45
CA VAL A 106 -2.13 1.14 17.10
C VAL A 106 -3.25 2.17 16.93
N PHE A 107 -4.22 2.23 17.85
CA PHE A 107 -5.33 3.18 17.73
C PHE A 107 -4.87 4.62 17.95
N GLY A 108 -3.98 4.86 18.91
CA GLY A 108 -3.41 6.18 19.16
C GLY A 108 -2.66 6.74 17.95
N GLN A 109 -1.98 5.88 17.18
CA GLN A 109 -1.34 6.27 15.92
C GLN A 109 -2.32 6.43 14.76
N ILE A 110 -3.39 5.63 14.67
CA ILE A 110 -4.34 5.68 13.54
C ILE A 110 -5.35 6.82 13.66
N ILE A 111 -5.83 7.13 14.86
CA ILE A 111 -6.92 8.11 15.09
C ILE A 111 -6.66 9.46 14.39
N PRO A 112 -5.47 10.08 14.49
CA PRO A 112 -5.20 11.36 13.83
C PRO A 112 -5.31 11.34 12.29
N PHE A 113 -5.25 10.16 11.67
CA PHE A 113 -5.26 9.98 10.22
C PHE A 113 -6.58 9.42 9.67
N LEU A 114 -7.55 9.03 10.52
CA LEU A 114 -8.81 8.43 10.09
C LEU A 114 -9.61 9.31 9.10
N ARG A 115 -9.46 10.63 9.22
CA ARG A 115 -10.16 11.59 8.36
C ARG A 115 -9.32 12.09 7.20
N ASN A 116 -8.03 11.75 7.15
CA ASN A 116 -7.16 12.24 6.09
C ASN A 116 -7.58 11.67 4.74
N GLY A 117 -7.60 12.54 3.73
CA GLY A 117 -8.05 12.19 2.39
C GLY A 117 -9.57 12.16 2.23
N GLN A 118 -10.36 12.51 3.26
CA GLN A 118 -11.80 12.68 3.12
C GLN A 118 -12.10 13.96 2.34
N MET A 119 -12.98 13.87 1.34
CA MET A 119 -13.51 15.05 0.65
C MET A 119 -14.61 15.69 1.50
N THR A 120 -14.44 16.96 1.86
CA THR A 120 -15.43 17.80 2.55
C THR A 120 -15.90 18.91 1.63
N ASN A 121 -16.82 19.76 2.10
CA ASN A 121 -17.30 20.91 1.32
C ASN A 121 -16.18 21.94 1.10
N GLU A 122 -15.17 21.95 1.97
CA GLU A 122 -14.00 22.82 1.93
C GLU A 122 -12.83 22.24 1.13
N GLY A 123 -12.98 21.03 0.58
CA GLY A 123 -11.94 20.33 -0.19
C GLY A 123 -11.40 19.07 0.51
N LEU A 124 -10.13 18.74 0.26
CA LEU A 124 -9.51 17.55 0.85
C LEU A 124 -9.14 17.82 2.30
N PHE A 125 -9.68 17.04 3.24
CA PHE A 125 -9.28 17.10 4.63
C PHE A 125 -7.88 16.50 4.82
N ILE A 126 -6.97 17.32 5.34
CA ILE A 126 -5.59 16.95 5.73
C ILE A 126 -5.42 17.38 7.18
N SER A 127 -5.04 16.46 8.07
CA SER A 127 -4.85 16.78 9.48
C SER A 127 -3.73 17.79 9.70
N SER A 128 -3.93 18.69 10.65
CA SER A 128 -3.00 19.79 10.96
C SER A 128 -1.67 19.34 11.54
N ASN A 129 -1.58 18.10 12.07
CA ASN A 129 -0.39 17.64 12.80
C ASN A 129 0.86 17.48 11.92
N ASN A 130 0.75 17.51 10.59
CA ASN A 130 1.88 17.62 9.66
C ASN A 130 1.41 17.89 8.22
N ASN A 131 0.70 19.00 7.99
CA ASN A 131 0.04 19.25 6.69
C ASN A 131 1.03 19.41 5.52
N VAL A 132 2.17 20.09 5.74
CA VAL A 132 3.20 20.32 4.70
C VAL A 132 3.78 18.98 4.21
N ASP A 133 4.14 18.09 5.12
CA ASP A 133 4.68 16.78 4.78
C ASP A 133 3.64 15.89 4.10
N GLN A 134 2.39 15.91 4.59
CA GLN A 134 1.31 15.17 3.95
C GLN A 134 1.08 15.64 2.50
N ILE A 135 1.08 16.95 2.25
CA ILE A 135 0.96 17.52 0.90
C ILE A 135 2.18 17.14 0.04
N TRP A 136 3.38 17.18 0.60
CA TRP A 136 4.60 16.76 -0.08
C TRP A 136 4.53 15.29 -0.52
N HIS A 137 4.20 14.37 0.39
CA HIS A 137 4.08 12.95 0.04
C HIS A 137 2.95 12.70 -0.96
N LEU A 138 1.84 13.41 -0.85
CA LEU A 138 0.70 13.33 -1.76
C LEU A 138 1.06 13.75 -3.18
N THR A 139 1.69 14.92 -3.33
CA THR A 139 2.12 15.44 -4.63
C THR A 139 3.21 14.57 -5.26
N LEU A 140 4.09 13.98 -4.44
CA LEU A 140 5.09 13.03 -4.89
C LEU A 140 4.49 11.70 -5.35
N VAL A 141 3.44 11.21 -4.69
CA VAL A 141 2.67 10.05 -5.17
C VAL A 141 2.03 10.34 -6.53
N GLU A 142 1.44 11.53 -6.71
CA GLU A 142 0.85 11.94 -7.98
C GLU A 142 1.89 12.01 -9.12
N GLU A 143 3.06 12.61 -8.85
CA GLU A 143 4.18 12.60 -9.80
C GLU A 143 4.61 11.16 -10.15
N LEU A 144 4.73 10.29 -9.14
CA LEU A 144 5.07 8.88 -9.34
C LEU A 144 3.99 8.10 -10.11
N VAL A 145 2.70 8.45 -9.99
CA VAL A 145 1.64 7.83 -10.81
C VAL A 145 1.85 8.19 -12.28
N ARG A 146 2.18 9.45 -12.57
CA ARG A 146 2.34 9.97 -13.93
C ARG A 146 3.64 9.51 -14.60
N ARG A 147 4.75 9.48 -13.85
CA ARG A 147 6.08 9.24 -14.39
C ARG A 147 7.02 8.59 -13.37
N PHE A 148 8.03 7.91 -13.89
CA PHE A 148 9.15 7.42 -13.10
C PHE A 148 10.43 7.64 -13.89
N PRO A 149 11.50 8.24 -13.31
CA PRO A 149 11.58 8.81 -11.97
C PRO A 149 10.69 10.07 -11.80
N PRO A 150 10.29 10.40 -10.56
CA PRO A 150 9.46 11.58 -10.30
C PRO A 150 10.26 12.87 -10.47
N ASN A 151 9.57 13.96 -10.80
CA ASN A 151 10.14 15.30 -10.65
C ASN A 151 9.97 15.79 -9.21
N ILE A 152 10.67 16.88 -8.88
CA ILE A 152 10.37 17.68 -7.70
C ILE A 152 8.92 18.19 -7.85
N PRO A 153 8.01 17.84 -6.92
CA PRO A 153 6.68 18.42 -6.91
C PRO A 153 6.75 19.95 -6.93
N SER A 154 5.89 20.61 -7.71
CA SER A 154 5.86 22.07 -7.97
C SER A 154 6.96 22.64 -8.89
N VAL A 155 7.91 21.84 -9.39
CA VAL A 155 8.93 22.31 -10.33
C VAL A 155 8.96 21.45 -11.59
N HIS A 156 8.66 22.06 -12.73
CA HIS A 156 8.55 21.33 -13.99
C HIS A 156 9.93 20.86 -14.51
N GLY A 157 10.04 19.57 -14.82
CA GLY A 157 11.19 19.00 -15.53
C GLY A 157 12.43 18.72 -14.70
N ILE A 158 12.45 19.09 -13.42
CA ILE A 158 13.59 18.82 -12.53
C ILE A 158 13.37 17.46 -11.84
N PRO A 159 14.21 16.44 -12.09
CA PRO A 159 14.10 15.15 -11.43
C PRO A 159 14.35 15.27 -9.92
N LEU A 160 13.60 14.51 -9.12
CA LEU A 160 13.84 14.42 -7.69
C LEU A 160 15.05 13.52 -7.43
N LEU A 161 16.11 14.09 -6.86
CA LEU A 161 17.35 13.38 -6.50
C LEU A 161 17.48 13.28 -4.97
N ASN A 162 18.19 12.25 -4.50
CA ASN A 162 18.53 12.05 -3.07
C ASN A 162 17.34 12.01 -2.09
N TYR A 163 16.17 11.57 -2.55
CA TYR A 163 14.99 11.43 -1.70
C TYR A 163 14.54 9.97 -1.60
N HIS A 164 14.15 9.54 -0.41
CA HIS A 164 13.71 8.17 -0.13
C HIS A 164 12.21 7.99 -0.41
N PHE A 165 11.82 7.89 -1.68
CA PHE A 165 10.40 7.79 -2.09
C PHE A 165 9.83 6.36 -2.11
N TRP A 166 10.45 5.37 -1.45
CA TRP A 166 10.04 3.95 -1.58
C TRP A 166 8.57 3.72 -1.19
N PHE A 167 8.13 4.30 -0.07
CA PHE A 167 6.75 4.20 0.36
C PHE A 167 5.79 4.92 -0.60
N ASN A 168 6.19 6.09 -1.11
CA ASN A 168 5.42 6.82 -2.12
C ASN A 168 5.31 6.00 -3.41
N LEU A 169 6.35 5.28 -3.82
CA LEU A 169 6.34 4.40 -4.99
C LEU A 169 5.38 3.22 -4.81
N VAL A 170 5.45 2.54 -3.67
CA VAL A 170 4.50 1.46 -3.33
C VAL A 170 3.05 1.96 -3.42
N THR A 171 2.80 3.15 -2.87
CA THR A 171 1.49 3.80 -2.89
C THR A 171 1.07 4.18 -4.31
N ALA A 172 1.94 4.84 -5.06
CA ALA A 172 1.67 5.26 -6.44
C ALA A 172 1.37 4.07 -7.36
N GLU A 173 2.07 2.95 -7.20
CA GLU A 173 1.81 1.73 -7.96
C GLU A 173 0.45 1.12 -7.62
N ILE A 174 0.04 1.13 -6.34
CA ILE A 174 -1.32 0.74 -5.96
C ILE A 174 -2.35 1.63 -6.67
N VAL A 175 -2.17 2.95 -6.59
CA VAL A 175 -3.09 3.93 -7.20
C VAL A 175 -3.21 3.72 -8.70
N ARG A 176 -2.06 3.58 -9.37
CA ARG A 176 -1.99 3.42 -10.82
C ARG A 176 -2.63 2.10 -11.29
N VAL A 177 -2.29 0.98 -10.64
CA VAL A 177 -2.73 -0.35 -11.09
C VAL A 177 -4.18 -0.62 -10.74
N PHE A 178 -4.63 -0.23 -9.55
CA PHE A 178 -5.99 -0.51 -9.06
C PHE A 178 -6.95 0.67 -9.26
N HIS A 179 -6.49 1.77 -9.88
CA HIS A 179 -7.26 2.98 -10.12
C HIS A 179 -7.98 3.50 -8.87
N LEU A 180 -7.29 3.45 -7.71
CA LEU A 180 -7.86 3.96 -6.47
C LEU A 180 -8.10 5.46 -6.60
N LEU A 181 -9.32 5.88 -6.23
CA LEU A 181 -9.73 7.28 -6.29
C LEU A 181 -9.00 8.08 -5.21
N PHE A 182 -7.88 8.70 -5.58
CA PHE A 182 -7.29 9.77 -4.79
C PHE A 182 -7.73 11.15 -5.32
N PHE A 183 -7.73 11.39 -6.65
CA PHE A 183 -7.91 12.75 -7.20
C PHE A 183 -8.60 12.87 -8.56
N LYS A 184 -9.53 11.97 -8.92
CA LYS A 184 -10.16 12.07 -10.26
C LYS A 184 -10.97 13.36 -10.49
N HIS A 185 -11.17 14.21 -9.47
CA HIS A 185 -11.98 15.44 -9.57
C HIS A 185 -11.44 16.70 -8.88
N SER A 186 -10.32 16.68 -8.14
CA SER A 186 -10.01 17.77 -7.18
C SER A 186 -8.89 18.73 -7.59
N LEU A 187 -8.12 18.43 -8.64
CA LEU A 187 -7.04 19.30 -9.12
C LEU A 187 -7.44 20.21 -10.29
N MET A 188 -8.71 20.17 -10.71
CA MET A 188 -9.22 21.03 -11.79
C MET A 188 -9.61 22.44 -11.30
N VAL A 189 -9.30 22.81 -10.05
CA VAL A 189 -9.73 24.09 -9.44
C VAL A 189 -8.55 25.02 -9.09
N CYS A 190 -7.29 24.56 -9.16
CA CYS A 190 -6.14 25.40 -8.84
C CYS A 190 -4.97 25.19 -9.81
N ILE A 191 -5.19 25.49 -11.10
CA ILE A 191 -4.17 26.00 -12.03
C ILE A 191 -4.85 27.07 -12.88
#